data_AF-A0ABD0RJ29-F1
#
_entry.id   AF-A0ABD0RJ29-F1
#
_cell.length_a   1.000
_cell.length_b   1.000
_cell.length_c   1.000
_cell.angle_alpha   90.00
_cell.angle_beta   90.00
_cell.angle_gamma   90.00
#
_symmetry.space_group_name_H-M   'P 1'
#
loop_
_entity.id
_entity.type
_entity.pdbx_description
1 polymer ?
#
loop_
_entity_poly.entity_id
_entity_poly.type
_entity_poly.pdbx_seq_one_letter_code
_entity_poly.pdbx_strand_id
1 'polypeptide(L)'
;GIHKTLEEKLAQFHEREDCILYASCFDANAGLFEVLLGPDDAVLSDELNHASIIDGIRLCRAKRFRYKHMDLNDLEEKLKESQ
;
A
#
# COMPACT_ATOMS: atom_id res chain seq x y z
N GLY A 1 -13.82 -14.32 -18.44
CA GLY A 1 -12.90 -15.46 -18.22
C GLY A 1 -12.79 -15.73 -16.73
N ILE A 2 -12.23 -16.88 -16.32
CA ILE A 2 -12.22 -17.29 -14.89
C ILE A 2 -11.60 -16.24 -13.95
N HIS A 3 -10.56 -15.54 -14.40
CA HIS A 3 -9.93 -14.44 -13.64
C HIS A 3 -10.90 -13.28 -13.37
N LYS A 4 -11.61 -12.80 -14.40
CA LYS A 4 -12.61 -11.72 -14.25
C LYS A 4 -13.77 -12.09 -13.32
N THR A 5 -14.25 -13.33 -13.40
CA THR A 5 -15.29 -13.82 -12.47
C THR A 5 -14.80 -13.86 -11.02
N LEU A 6 -13.53 -14.19 -10.78
CA LEU A 6 -12.96 -14.15 -9.44
C LEU A 6 -12.77 -12.70 -8.95
N GLU A 7 -12.29 -11.80 -9.81
CA GLU A 7 -12.19 -10.35 -9.52
C GLU A 7 -13.55 -9.77 -9.11
N GLU A 8 -14.60 -10.02 -9.89
CA GLU A 8 -15.97 -9.57 -9.59
C GLU A 8 -16.48 -10.07 -8.24
N LYS A 9 -16.26 -11.36 -7.93
CA LYS A 9 -16.66 -11.95 -6.65
C LYS A 9 -15.90 -11.36 -5.47
N LEU A 10 -14.61 -11.09 -5.63
CA LEU A 10 -13.79 -10.47 -4.58
C LEU A 10 -14.17 -9.01 -4.37
N ALA A 11 -14.39 -8.25 -5.45
CA ALA A 11 -14.86 -6.86 -5.38
C ALA A 11 -16.19 -6.79 -4.63
N GLN A 12 -17.16 -7.65 -4.97
CA GLN A 12 -18.44 -7.74 -4.27
C GLN A 12 -18.27 -8.12 -2.79
N PHE A 13 -17.43 -9.11 -2.49
CA PHE A 13 -17.19 -9.55 -1.11
C PHE A 13 -16.58 -8.47 -0.22
N HIS A 14 -15.71 -7.61 -0.78
CA HIS A 14 -15.07 -6.51 -0.07
C HIS A 14 -15.81 -5.17 -0.18
N GLU A 15 -17.01 -5.16 -0.80
CA GLU A 15 -17.82 -3.97 -1.04
C GLU A 15 -17.03 -2.86 -1.78
N ARG A 16 -16.28 -3.26 -2.82
CA ARG A 16 -15.49 -2.37 -3.68
C ARG A 16 -16.02 -2.37 -5.11
N GLU A 17 -15.71 -1.31 -5.85
CA GLU A 17 -16.15 -1.12 -7.24
C GLU A 17 -15.49 -2.12 -8.20
N ASP A 18 -14.21 -2.44 -7.99
CA ASP A 18 -13.44 -3.38 -8.84
C ASP A 18 -12.32 -4.06 -8.03
N CYS A 19 -11.73 -5.11 -8.60
CA CYS A 19 -10.61 -5.85 -8.06
C CYS A 19 -9.65 -6.24 -9.19
N ILE A 20 -8.34 -6.13 -8.93
CA ILE A 20 -7.29 -6.61 -9.82
C ILE A 20 -6.58 -7.77 -9.14
N LEU A 21 -6.48 -8.92 -9.82
CA LEU A 21 -5.72 -10.06 -9.33
C LEU A 21 -4.22 -9.94 -9.63
N TYR A 22 -3.42 -10.36 -8.66
CA TYR A 22 -1.98 -10.59 -8.80
C TYR A 22 -1.66 -12.06 -8.53
N ALA A 23 -0.51 -12.53 -9.02
CA ALA A 23 -0.07 -13.90 -8.80
C ALA A 23 0.17 -14.22 -7.31
N SER A 24 0.54 -13.21 -6.52
CA SER A 24 0.66 -13.29 -5.07
C SER A 24 0.40 -11.94 -4.40
N CYS A 25 0.17 -11.95 -3.08
CA CYS A 25 0.11 -10.71 -2.30
C CYS A 25 1.46 -9.99 -2.21
N PHE A 26 2.58 -10.70 -2.43
CA PHE A 26 3.89 -10.07 -2.52
C PHE A 26 3.95 -9.18 -3.76
N ASP A 27 3.56 -9.72 -4.92
CA ASP A 27 3.53 -9.00 -6.20
C ASP A 27 2.53 -7.83 -6.16
N ALA A 28 1.38 -8.03 -5.53
CA ALA A 28 0.39 -6.97 -5.33
C ALA A 28 0.99 -5.79 -4.57
N ASN A 29 1.61 -6.04 -3.41
CA ASN A 29 2.22 -4.97 -2.60
C ASN A 29 3.44 -4.33 -3.29
N ALA A 30 4.24 -5.11 -4.02
CA ALA A 30 5.41 -4.59 -4.73
C ALA A 30 5.02 -3.65 -5.89
N GLY A 31 3.97 -4.01 -6.65
CA GLY A 31 3.54 -3.26 -7.83
C GLY A 31 2.57 -2.11 -7.57
N LEU A 32 1.91 -2.07 -6.41
CA LEU A 32 0.86 -1.09 -6.13
C LEU A 32 1.38 0.35 -6.04
N PHE A 33 2.45 0.57 -5.28
CA PHE A 33 2.89 1.91 -4.90
C PHE A 33 3.45 2.73 -6.07
N GLU A 34 4.24 2.12 -6.95
CA GLU A 34 4.86 2.82 -8.09
C GLU A 34 3.82 3.30 -9.11
N VAL A 35 2.72 2.55 -9.27
CA VAL A 35 1.65 2.90 -10.22
C VAL A 35 0.80 4.07 -9.73
N LEU A 36 0.58 4.16 -8.42
CA LEU A 36 -0.34 5.13 -7.83
C LEU A 36 0.33 6.41 -7.32
N LEU A 37 1.60 6.34 -6.93
CA LEU A 37 2.24 7.42 -6.17
C LEU A 37 3.46 7.99 -6.90
N GLY A 38 3.60 9.31 -6.83
CA GLY A 38 4.70 10.09 -7.40
C GLY A 38 5.57 10.78 -6.36
N PRO A 39 6.57 11.57 -6.82
CA PRO A 39 7.51 12.28 -5.94
C PRO A 39 6.86 13.30 -4.98
N ASP A 40 5.66 13.78 -5.32
CA ASP A 40 4.93 14.77 -4.54
C ASP A 40 4.08 14.13 -3.43
N ASP A 41 3.90 12.81 -3.46
CA ASP A 41 3.14 12.06 -2.47
C ASP A 41 4.00 11.64 -1.27
N ALA A 42 3.32 11.28 -0.17
CA ALA A 42 3.94 10.74 1.03
C ALA A 42 3.30 9.41 1.44
N VAL A 43 4.13 8.45 1.86
CA VAL A 43 3.69 7.19 2.45
C VAL A 43 4.16 7.11 3.88
N LEU A 44 3.21 6.91 4.80
CA LEU A 44 3.45 6.64 6.20
C LEU A 44 3.31 5.13 6.44
N SER A 45 4.37 4.49 6.92
CA SER A 45 4.41 3.03 7.13
C SER A 45 4.85 2.70 8.55
N ASP A 46 4.12 1.76 9.18
CA ASP A 46 4.52 1.13 10.44
C ASP A 46 5.88 0.43 10.26
N GLU A 47 6.72 0.49 11.28
CA GLU A 47 8.06 -0.11 11.22
C GLU A 47 8.08 -1.63 11.17
N LEU A 48 7.00 -2.29 11.63
CA LEU A 48 6.83 -3.74 11.57
C LEU A 48 5.88 -4.19 10.46
N ASN A 49 5.57 -3.31 9.51
CA ASN A 49 4.85 -3.73 8.30
C ASN A 49 5.58 -4.86 7.57
N HIS A 50 4.80 -5.72 6.90
CA HIS A 50 5.34 -6.86 6.18
C HIS A 50 6.38 -6.42 5.12
N ALA A 51 7.42 -7.23 4.94
CA ALA A 51 8.53 -6.90 4.05
C ALA A 51 8.09 -6.53 2.62
N SER A 52 7.05 -7.18 2.08
CA SER A 52 6.53 -6.86 0.74
C SER A 52 5.95 -5.44 0.62
N ILE A 53 5.40 -4.88 1.70
CA ILE A 53 4.93 -3.49 1.75
C ILE A 53 6.14 -2.56 1.76
N ILE A 54 7.13 -2.86 2.59
CA ILE A 54 8.36 -2.07 2.70
C ILE A 54 9.09 -2.03 1.36
N ASP A 55 9.22 -3.18 0.68
CA ASP A 55 9.89 -3.28 -0.61
C ASP A 55 9.11 -2.56 -1.71
N GLY A 56 7.77 -2.68 -1.74
CA GLY A 56 6.93 -1.91 -2.68
C GLY A 56 7.07 -0.39 -2.50
N ILE A 57 7.03 0.09 -1.25
CA ILE A 57 7.25 1.50 -0.92
C ILE A 57 8.67 1.93 -1.32
N ARG A 58 9.67 1.04 -1.19
CA ARG A 58 11.06 1.36 -1.54
C ARG A 58 11.27 1.60 -3.04
N LEU A 59 10.51 0.91 -3.88
CA LEU A 59 10.57 1.03 -5.35
C LEU A 59 9.85 2.27 -5.87
N CYS A 60 8.92 2.84 -5.09
CA CYS A 60 8.21 4.07 -5.40
C CYS A 60 9.07 5.33 -5.13
N ARG A 61 8.75 6.43 -5.82
CA ARG A 61 9.41 7.75 -5.68
C ARG A 61 8.83 8.65 -4.58
N ALA A 62 7.71 8.26 -3.98
CA ALA A 62 7.06 9.02 -2.91
C ALA A 62 8.00 9.23 -1.71
N LYS A 63 7.74 10.30 -0.95
CA LYS A 63 8.41 10.54 0.34
C LYS A 63 7.98 9.43 1.32
N ARG A 64 8.92 8.92 2.10
CA ARG A 64 8.68 7.76 2.98
C ARG A 64 8.92 8.15 4.43
N PHE A 65 7.89 8.01 5.25
CA PHE A 65 7.95 8.24 6.68
C PHE A 65 7.65 6.95 7.40
N ARG A 66 8.57 6.50 8.25
CA ARG A 66 8.39 5.31 9.08
C ARG A 66 8.04 5.73 10.49
N TYR A 67 6.96 5.18 11.04
CA TYR A 67 6.56 5.41 12.43
C TYR A 67 6.67 4.13 13.26
N LYS A 68 6.84 4.29 14.58
CA LYS A 68 6.99 3.18 15.53
C LYS A 68 5.75 2.29 15.59
N HIS A 69 5.96 1.00 15.87
CA HIS A 69 4.88 0.03 15.80
C HIS A 69 3.69 0.38 16.71
N MET A 70 2.51 0.54 16.11
CA MET A 70 1.26 0.93 16.80
C MET A 70 1.33 2.25 17.60
N ASP A 71 2.33 3.11 17.35
CA ASP A 71 2.47 4.40 18.04
C ASP A 71 1.75 5.51 17.27
N LEU A 72 0.54 5.85 17.73
CA LEU A 72 -0.28 6.90 17.11
C LEU A 72 0.31 8.30 17.31
N ASN A 73 1.11 8.54 18.35
CA ASN A 73 1.74 9.85 18.56
C ASN A 73 2.86 10.06 17.54
N ASP A 74 3.71 9.04 17.36
CA ASP A 74 4.77 9.07 16.35
C ASP A 74 4.17 9.15 14.92
N LEU A 75 3.07 8.44 14.66
CA LEU A 75 2.30 8.57 13.41
C LEU A 75 1.82 10.02 13.19
N GLU A 76 1.26 10.67 14.21
CA GLU A 76 0.79 12.06 14.10
C GLU A 76 1.95 13.03 13.83
N GLU A 77 3.10 12.83 14.47
CA GLU A 77 4.32 13.62 14.19
C GLU A 77 4.77 13.44 12.73
N LYS A 78 4.80 12.21 12.23
CA LYS A 78 5.13 11.93 10.81
C LYS A 78 4.13 12.51 9.83
N LEU A 79 2.86 12.58 10.19
CA LEU A 79 1.85 13.24 9.37
C LEU A 79 2.11 14.74 9.26
N LYS A 80 2.45 15.41 10.36
CA LYS A 80 2.81 16.84 10.36
C LYS A 80 4.09 17.12 9.57
N GLU A 81 5.10 16.24 9.66
CA GLU A 81 6.33 16.33 8.86
C GLU A 81 6.10 16.17 7.35
N SER A 82 5.01 15.49 6.94
CA SER A 82 4.70 15.18 5.54
C SER A 82 3.92 16.26 4.78
N GLN A 83 3.34 17.23 5.49
CA GLN A 83 2.58 18.36 4.93
C GLN A 83 3.49 19.50 4.47
#